data_AF-A0A7C4D616-F1
#
_entry.id   AF-A0A7C4D616-F1
#
_cell.length_a   1.000
_cell.length_b   1.000
_cell.length_c   1.000
_cell.angle_alpha   90.00
_cell.angle_beta   90.00
_cell.angle_gamma   90.00
#
_symmetry.space_group_name_H-M   'P 1'
#
loop_
_entity.id
_entity.type
_entity.pdbx_description
1 polymer ?
#
loop_
_entity_poly.entity_id
_entity_poly.type
_entity_poly.pdbx_seq_one_letter_code
_entity_poly.pdbx_strand_id
1 'polypeptide(L)'
;MGVESDEELAFRYAPVLHFTSGERFYPTSVDYIIGSSVLKQRNPDGTSILIDPAPTPDTLGVYTSGDLFLENKLRTFEAIAADYASKVDGAGYYVYVNIVRTSSSTVIQYWLFYVFNNGPLNDHQGDIEVIQVFLDSSGSPKVVLASQHGAGQNAAWGGVEKVDSHPVIYVAQGSHANYFRSYQGKIGIENDIVGSDGSG
;
A
#
# COMPACT_ATOMS: atom_id res chain seq x y z
N MET A 1 2.83 0.40 -35.39
CA MET A 1 2.22 0.54 -34.06
C MET A 1 3.32 1.03 -33.13
N GLY A 2 3.10 2.14 -32.42
CA GLY A 2 4.08 2.65 -31.46
C GLY A 2 4.30 1.66 -30.32
N VAL A 3 5.48 1.72 -29.69
CA VAL A 3 5.72 1.01 -28.43
C VAL A 3 4.84 1.68 -27.38
N GLU A 4 4.03 0.90 -26.67
CA GLU A 4 3.25 1.38 -25.53
C GLU A 4 4.17 1.98 -24.46
N SER A 5 3.81 3.16 -23.96
CA SER A 5 4.53 3.82 -22.87
C SER A 5 4.30 3.16 -21.51
N ASP A 6 5.21 3.42 -20.57
CA ASP A 6 5.10 2.94 -19.19
C ASP A 6 3.83 3.43 -18.50
N GLU A 7 3.44 4.67 -18.78
CA GLU A 7 2.22 5.26 -18.25
C GLU A 7 0.98 4.55 -18.79
N GLU A 8 0.88 4.33 -20.10
CA GLU A 8 -0.24 3.59 -20.71
C GLU A 8 -0.33 2.16 -20.14
N LEU A 9 0.82 1.50 -19.96
CA LEU A 9 0.89 0.14 -19.42
C LEU A 9 0.46 0.09 -17.95
N ALA A 10 0.90 1.07 -17.15
CA ALA A 10 0.51 1.23 -15.75
C ALA A 10 -0.99 1.49 -15.62
N PHE A 11 -1.55 2.37 -16.45
CA PHE A 11 -3.00 2.62 -16.41
C PHE A 11 -3.80 1.41 -16.84
N ARG A 12 -3.40 0.72 -17.93
CA ARG A 12 -4.14 -0.45 -18.44
C ARG A 12 -4.32 -1.54 -17.40
N TYR A 13 -3.31 -1.76 -16.55
CA TYR A 13 -3.32 -2.84 -15.57
C TYR A 13 -3.45 -2.35 -14.12
N ALA A 14 -3.83 -1.09 -13.91
CA ALA A 14 -4.01 -0.54 -12.58
C ALA A 14 -5.08 -1.33 -11.81
N PRO A 15 -4.87 -1.70 -10.54
CA PRO A 15 -5.86 -2.45 -9.78
C PRO A 15 -7.08 -1.58 -9.45
N VAL A 16 -8.25 -2.21 -9.41
CA VAL A 16 -9.44 -1.66 -8.74
C VAL A 16 -9.42 -2.17 -7.31
N LEU A 17 -9.37 -1.27 -6.34
CA LEU A 17 -9.31 -1.60 -4.91
C LEU A 17 -10.71 -1.53 -4.31
N HIS A 18 -11.20 -2.65 -3.78
CA HIS A 18 -12.43 -2.70 -3.01
C HIS A 18 -12.10 -2.71 -1.53
N PHE A 19 -12.51 -1.67 -0.82
CA PHE A 19 -12.33 -1.57 0.61
C PHE A 19 -13.53 -2.17 1.35
N THR A 20 -13.25 -2.72 2.52
CA THR A 20 -14.29 -3.21 3.44
C THR A 20 -15.02 -2.01 4.07
N SER A 21 -16.32 -2.15 4.31
CA SER A 21 -17.09 -1.08 4.95
C SER A 21 -16.50 -0.67 6.31
N GLY A 22 -16.38 0.64 6.52
CA GLY A 22 -15.79 1.20 7.74
C GLY A 22 -14.27 1.33 7.71
N GLU A 23 -13.60 1.09 6.57
CA GLU A 23 -12.21 1.50 6.38
C GLU A 23 -12.05 3.02 6.59
N ARG A 24 -11.00 3.40 7.31
CA ARG A 24 -10.68 4.79 7.68
C ARG A 24 -9.42 5.31 6.97
N PHE A 25 -8.60 4.44 6.39
CA PHE A 25 -7.36 4.78 5.72
C PHE A 25 -7.32 4.22 4.30
N TYR A 26 -7.01 5.09 3.34
CA TYR A 26 -6.88 4.74 1.93
C TYR A 26 -5.46 5.08 1.43
N PRO A 27 -5.04 4.57 0.26
CA PRO A 27 -3.73 4.85 -0.29
C PRO A 27 -3.50 6.36 -0.44
N THR A 28 -2.42 6.86 0.16
CA THR A 28 -2.09 8.28 0.21
C THR A 28 -0.66 8.53 -0.28
N SER A 29 -0.28 9.80 -0.44
CA SER A 29 1.08 10.15 -0.85
C SER A 29 2.09 9.92 0.27
N VAL A 30 3.32 9.56 -0.09
CA VAL A 30 4.45 9.54 0.85
C VAL A 30 4.71 10.92 1.44
N ASP A 31 4.46 11.99 0.70
CA ASP A 31 4.57 13.37 1.17
C ASP A 31 3.62 13.65 2.35
N TYR A 32 2.39 13.13 2.30
CA TYR A 32 1.45 13.24 3.41
C TYR A 32 1.97 12.54 4.67
N ILE A 33 2.44 11.30 4.53
CA ILE A 33 2.95 10.49 5.64
C ILE A 33 4.17 11.15 6.28
N ILE A 34 5.12 11.60 5.46
CA ILE A 34 6.34 12.28 5.92
C ILE A 34 5.99 13.63 6.57
N GLY A 35 5.18 14.47 5.91
CA GLY A 35 4.80 15.80 6.40
C GLY A 35 3.98 15.78 7.71
N SER A 36 3.22 14.71 7.94
CA SER A 36 2.45 14.50 9.19
C SER A 36 3.29 13.90 10.32
N SER A 37 4.58 13.63 10.09
CA SER A 37 5.46 12.92 11.03
C SER A 37 6.65 13.75 11.50
N VAL A 38 7.30 13.26 12.55
CA VAL A 38 8.65 13.64 12.97
C VAL A 38 9.58 12.44 12.76
N LEU A 39 10.87 12.67 12.51
CA LEU A 39 11.88 11.62 12.48
C LEU A 39 12.45 11.42 13.88
N LYS A 40 12.47 10.18 14.35
CA LYS A 40 13.08 9.78 15.61
C LYS A 40 14.07 8.65 15.41
N GLN A 41 14.97 8.51 16.38
CA GLN A 41 15.86 7.36 16.50
C GLN A 41 15.53 6.59 17.79
N ARG A 42 15.45 5.26 17.69
CA ARG A 42 15.32 4.35 18.84
C ARG A 42 16.69 4.10 19.46
N ASN A 43 16.80 4.25 20.77
CA ASN A 43 17.99 3.87 21.53
C ASN A 43 17.91 2.39 21.94
N PRO A 44 19.06 1.75 22.24
CA PRO A 44 19.09 0.37 22.74
C PRO A 44 18.33 0.15 24.06
N ASP A 45 18.15 1.19 24.86
CA ASP A 45 17.37 1.17 26.11
C ASP A 45 15.84 1.30 25.90
N GLY A 46 15.40 1.38 24.64
CA GLY A 46 14.01 1.53 24.24
C GLY A 46 13.49 2.97 24.18
N THR A 47 14.25 3.95 24.70
CA THR A 47 13.91 5.37 24.59
C THR A 47 14.05 5.86 23.15
N SER A 48 13.54 7.06 22.85
CA SER A 48 13.70 7.66 21.51
C SER A 48 14.03 9.13 21.58
N ILE A 49 14.90 9.56 20.68
CA ILE A 49 15.30 10.96 20.53
C ILE A 49 14.72 11.53 19.23
N LEU A 50 14.41 12.82 19.26
CA LEU A 50 13.99 13.56 18.07
C LEU A 50 15.21 13.86 17.20
N ILE A 51 15.14 13.52 15.92
CA ILE A 51 16.18 13.80 14.92
C ILE A 51 15.77 14.97 14.04
N ASP A 52 14.54 14.94 13.52
CA ASP A 52 14.00 16.00 12.66
C ASP A 52 12.51 16.25 13.02
N PRO A 53 12.13 17.46 13.48
CA PRO A 53 10.72 17.80 13.75
C PRO A 53 9.86 17.99 12.50
N ALA A 54 10.46 18.12 11.31
CA ALA A 54 9.75 18.35 10.06
C ALA A 54 10.51 17.74 8.88
N PRO A 55 10.65 16.40 8.84
CA PRO A 55 11.34 15.73 7.74
C PRO A 55 10.64 15.99 6.41
N THR A 56 11.42 15.96 5.34
CA THR A 56 10.95 15.99 3.95
C THR A 56 11.55 14.79 3.22
N PRO A 57 11.00 14.40 2.05
CA PRO A 57 11.63 13.36 1.23
C PRO A 57 13.14 13.61 0.99
N ASP A 58 13.52 14.86 0.76
CA ASP A 58 14.92 15.26 0.54
C ASP A 58 15.80 15.09 1.80
N THR A 59 15.26 15.36 2.99
CA THR A 59 16.04 15.20 4.24
C THR A 59 16.13 13.74 4.66
N LEU A 60 15.13 12.90 4.36
CA LEU A 60 15.17 11.50 4.75
C LEU A 60 16.29 10.70 4.07
N GLY A 61 16.61 11.01 2.82
CA GLY A 61 17.61 10.29 2.02
C GLY A 61 19.06 10.41 2.53
N VAL A 62 19.35 11.31 3.48
CA VAL A 62 20.71 11.50 4.01
C VAL A 62 21.01 10.68 5.26
N TYR A 63 19.99 10.11 5.91
CA TYR A 63 20.17 9.36 7.14
C TYR A 63 20.41 7.87 6.85
N THR A 64 21.44 7.28 7.47
CA THR A 64 21.87 5.89 7.21
C THR A 64 21.84 4.97 8.43
N SER A 65 21.36 5.47 9.58
CA SER A 65 21.21 4.66 10.80
C SER A 65 20.00 3.72 10.69
N GLY A 66 20.15 2.47 11.14
CA GLY A 66 19.11 1.44 11.06
C GLY A 66 17.97 1.59 12.07
N ASP A 67 18.09 2.46 13.08
CA ASP A 67 17.13 2.59 14.19
C ASP A 67 16.20 3.82 14.04
N LEU A 68 16.09 4.35 12.82
CA LEU A 68 15.27 5.52 12.51
C LEU A 68 13.83 5.12 12.19
N PHE A 69 12.88 5.91 12.65
CA PHE A 69 11.47 5.73 12.35
C PHE A 69 10.72 7.06 12.30
N LEU A 70 9.65 7.09 11.51
CA LEU A 70 8.70 8.20 11.51
C LEU A 70 7.67 7.96 12.63
N GLU A 71 7.44 8.99 13.45
CA GLU A 71 6.32 9.04 14.39
C GLU A 71 5.36 10.13 13.94
N ASN A 72 4.11 9.77 13.65
CA ASN A 72 3.06 10.72 13.36
C ASN A 72 2.86 11.69 14.54
N LYS A 73 2.78 12.99 14.24
CA LYS A 73 2.68 14.07 15.23
C LYS A 73 1.47 13.92 16.18
N LEU A 74 0.40 13.28 15.73
CA LEU A 74 -0.83 13.06 16.50
C LEU A 74 -0.81 11.79 17.35
N ARG A 75 0.09 10.84 17.02
CA ARG A 75 0.43 9.60 17.74
C ARG A 75 -0.67 8.55 17.88
N THR A 76 -1.89 8.93 18.24
CA THR A 76 -2.97 7.99 18.53
C THR A 76 -3.79 7.70 17.28
N PHE A 77 -4.28 6.47 17.17
CA PHE A 77 -5.16 6.03 16.10
C PHE A 77 -6.32 7.01 15.85
N GLU A 78 -7.09 7.36 16.90
CA GLU A 78 -8.27 8.23 16.72
C GLU A 78 -7.91 9.63 16.23
N ALA A 79 -6.81 10.21 16.73
CA ALA A 79 -6.40 11.53 16.28
C ALA A 79 -5.90 11.51 14.83
N ILE A 80 -5.12 10.49 14.46
CA ILE A 80 -4.61 10.29 13.10
C ILE A 80 -5.76 10.05 12.12
N ALA A 81 -6.71 9.20 12.49
CA ALA A 81 -7.87 8.89 11.66
C ALA A 81 -8.79 10.10 11.47
N ALA A 82 -9.04 10.89 12.52
CA ALA A 82 -9.82 12.12 12.41
C ALA A 82 -9.14 13.17 11.52
N ASP A 83 -7.81 13.34 11.66
CA ASP A 83 -7.03 14.26 10.83
C ASP A 83 -7.01 13.84 9.37
N TYR A 84 -6.76 12.55 9.10
CA TYR A 84 -6.76 12.00 7.75
C TYR A 84 -8.13 12.14 7.08
N ALA A 85 -9.21 11.76 7.76
CA ALA A 85 -10.57 11.93 7.24
C ALA A 85 -10.90 13.39 6.91
N SER A 86 -10.35 14.36 7.65
CA SER A 86 -10.57 15.79 7.38
C SER A 86 -9.81 16.33 6.16
N LYS A 87 -8.82 15.59 5.65
CA LYS A 87 -7.89 16.05 4.59
C LYS A 87 -7.93 15.22 3.33
N VAL A 88 -8.34 13.95 3.40
CA VAL A 88 -8.22 12.99 2.30
C VAL A 88 -8.93 13.46 1.02
N ASP A 89 -10.12 14.06 1.12
CA ASP A 89 -10.86 14.57 -0.04
C ASP A 89 -10.11 15.69 -0.79
N GLY A 90 -9.29 16.46 -0.07
CA GLY A 90 -8.46 17.52 -0.66
C GLY A 90 -7.06 17.05 -1.06
N ALA A 91 -6.54 16.01 -0.39
CA ALA A 91 -5.22 15.43 -0.67
C ALA A 91 -5.26 14.50 -1.88
N GLY A 92 -6.35 13.75 -2.07
CA GLY A 92 -6.47 12.72 -3.10
C GLY A 92 -5.87 11.37 -2.69
N TYR A 93 -6.08 10.37 -3.53
CA TYR A 93 -5.57 9.01 -3.36
C TYR A 93 -4.39 8.77 -4.31
N TYR A 94 -3.35 8.09 -3.80
CA TYR A 94 -2.11 7.89 -4.56
C TYR A 94 -1.70 6.43 -4.60
N VAL A 95 -1.19 6.03 -5.76
CA VAL A 95 -0.53 4.74 -6.00
C VAL A 95 0.77 5.04 -6.73
N TYR A 96 1.88 4.45 -6.27
CA TYR A 96 3.19 4.62 -6.90
C TYR A 96 3.47 3.42 -7.81
N VAL A 97 3.93 3.68 -9.03
CA VAL A 97 4.16 2.62 -10.01
C VAL A 97 5.63 2.53 -10.36
N ASN A 98 6.17 1.30 -10.34
CA ASN A 98 7.47 0.98 -10.89
C ASN A 98 7.32 -0.11 -11.97
N ILE A 99 7.89 0.13 -13.15
CA ILE A 99 7.88 -0.84 -14.25
C ILE A 99 9.30 -1.34 -14.49
N VAL A 100 9.47 -2.65 -14.35
CA VAL A 100 10.74 -3.34 -14.58
C VAL A 100 10.62 -4.19 -15.83
N ARG A 101 11.46 -3.93 -16.83
CA ARG A 101 11.53 -4.72 -18.07
C ARG A 101 12.81 -5.53 -18.13
N THR A 102 12.67 -6.79 -18.47
CA THR A 102 13.76 -7.71 -18.80
C THR A 102 13.56 -8.25 -20.22
N SER A 103 14.50 -9.04 -20.73
CA SER A 103 14.35 -9.70 -22.03
C SER A 103 13.25 -10.78 -22.05
N SER A 104 12.83 -11.28 -20.89
CA SER A 104 11.87 -12.38 -20.76
C SER A 104 10.54 -11.98 -20.12
N SER A 105 10.47 -10.83 -19.46
CA SER A 105 9.27 -10.39 -18.74
C SER A 105 9.20 -8.88 -18.53
N THR A 106 7.99 -8.39 -18.30
CA THR A 106 7.74 -7.06 -17.71
C THR A 106 7.00 -7.25 -16.40
N VAL A 107 7.40 -6.52 -15.36
CA VAL A 107 6.73 -6.49 -14.06
C VAL A 107 6.27 -5.08 -13.79
N ILE A 108 4.97 -4.92 -13.53
CA ILE A 108 4.38 -3.66 -13.09
C ILE A 108 4.11 -3.79 -11.59
N GLN A 109 4.69 -2.91 -10.79
CA GLN A 109 4.53 -2.90 -9.33
C GLN A 109 3.74 -1.67 -8.91
N TYR A 110 2.61 -1.88 -8.25
CA TYR A 110 1.78 -0.84 -7.64
C TYR A 110 2.02 -0.85 -6.14
N TRP A 111 2.55 0.25 -5.61
CA TRP A 111 2.86 0.43 -4.20
C TRP A 111 1.80 1.32 -3.56
N LEU A 112 1.21 0.82 -2.49
CA LEU A 112 0.13 1.43 -1.73
C LEU A 112 0.68 1.84 -0.36
N PHE A 113 0.50 3.10 0.02
CA PHE A 113 0.96 3.62 1.29
C PHE A 113 -0.23 4.08 2.13
N TYR A 114 -0.31 3.62 3.36
CA TYR A 114 -1.36 4.00 4.30
C TYR A 114 -0.76 4.74 5.50
N VAL A 115 -1.54 5.64 6.10
CA VAL A 115 -1.07 6.44 7.24
C VAL A 115 -0.96 5.61 8.51
N PHE A 116 -1.71 4.52 8.60
CA PHE A 116 -1.84 3.71 9.79
C PHE A 116 -2.35 2.33 9.42
N ASN A 117 -1.85 1.29 10.08
CA ASN A 117 -2.38 -0.07 10.07
C ASN A 117 -3.01 -0.36 11.44
N ASN A 118 -4.31 -0.61 11.48
CA ASN A 118 -5.03 -0.96 12.72
C ASN A 118 -5.54 -2.41 12.69
N GLY A 119 -4.78 -3.29 12.03
CA GLY A 119 -5.04 -4.72 11.99
C GLY A 119 -5.06 -5.32 13.40
N PRO A 120 -5.89 -6.34 13.68
CA PRO A 120 -6.10 -6.86 15.05
C PRO A 120 -4.83 -7.34 15.76
N LEU A 121 -3.83 -7.79 14.99
CA LEU A 121 -2.58 -8.34 15.48
C LEU A 121 -1.35 -7.53 15.05
N ASN A 122 -1.55 -6.48 14.25
CA ASN A 122 -0.49 -5.66 13.69
C ASN A 122 -0.92 -4.19 13.69
N ASP A 123 -0.88 -3.55 14.85
CA ASP A 123 -1.29 -2.15 15.06
C ASP A 123 -0.06 -1.23 15.04
N HIS A 124 0.11 -0.46 13.97
CA HIS A 124 1.25 0.45 13.80
C HIS A 124 0.96 1.66 12.90
N GLN A 125 1.77 2.70 13.07
CA GLN A 125 1.75 3.87 12.20
C GLN A 125 2.46 3.57 10.87
N GLY A 126 1.87 4.04 9.78
CA GLY A 126 2.32 3.75 8.43
C GLY A 126 1.99 2.32 7.99
N ASP A 127 1.78 2.11 6.70
CA ASP A 127 1.72 0.77 6.12
C ASP A 127 2.14 0.81 4.66
N ILE A 128 2.68 -0.30 4.16
CA ILE A 128 3.11 -0.43 2.77
C ILE A 128 2.67 -1.79 2.23
N GLU A 129 1.88 -1.76 1.17
CA GLU A 129 1.42 -2.96 0.48
C GLU A 129 1.77 -2.87 -1.02
N VAL A 130 1.88 -4.01 -1.68
CA VAL A 130 2.26 -4.11 -3.10
C VAL A 130 1.38 -5.08 -3.88
N ILE A 131 0.93 -4.63 -5.05
CA ILE A 131 0.28 -5.46 -6.06
C ILE A 131 1.20 -5.51 -7.28
N GLN A 132 1.39 -6.68 -7.89
CA GLN A 132 2.24 -6.80 -9.08
C GLN A 132 1.52 -7.54 -10.20
N VAL A 133 1.70 -7.06 -11.44
CA VAL A 133 1.25 -7.76 -12.66
C VAL A 133 2.48 -8.19 -13.46
N PHE A 134 2.57 -9.48 -13.75
CA PHE A 134 3.66 -10.08 -14.50
C PHE A 134 3.22 -10.37 -15.93
N LEU A 135 3.96 -9.83 -16.88
CA LEU A 135 3.74 -9.99 -18.32
C LEU A 135 4.88 -10.82 -18.89
N ASP A 136 4.58 -11.70 -19.84
CA ASP A 136 5.60 -12.41 -20.61
C ASP A 136 6.31 -11.48 -21.62
N SER A 137 7.27 -12.02 -22.36
CA SER A 137 8.03 -11.29 -23.38
C SER A 137 7.17 -10.77 -24.55
N SER A 138 5.93 -11.24 -24.70
CA SER A 138 4.98 -10.72 -25.70
C SER A 138 4.10 -9.58 -25.17
N GLY A 139 4.25 -9.21 -23.89
CA GLY A 139 3.38 -8.25 -23.22
C GLY A 139 2.05 -8.84 -22.77
N SER A 140 1.91 -10.18 -22.73
CA SER A 140 0.69 -10.83 -22.27
C SER A 140 0.73 -11.06 -20.76
N PRO A 141 -0.29 -10.63 -19.99
CA PRO A 141 -0.31 -10.81 -18.54
C PRO A 141 -0.49 -12.29 -18.17
N LYS A 142 0.27 -12.75 -17.17
CA LYS A 142 0.32 -14.16 -16.74
C LYS A 142 -0.05 -14.36 -15.29
N VAL A 143 0.39 -13.49 -14.40
CA VAL A 143 0.23 -13.63 -12.96
C VAL A 143 -0.05 -12.27 -12.34
N VAL A 144 -0.91 -12.26 -11.31
CA VAL A 144 -1.02 -11.15 -10.37
C VAL A 144 -0.51 -11.63 -9.01
N LEU A 145 0.29 -10.80 -8.36
CA LEU A 145 0.68 -10.95 -6.96
C LEU A 145 -0.05 -9.91 -6.12
N ALA A 146 -0.53 -10.33 -4.96
CA ALA A 146 -1.11 -9.47 -3.93
C ALA A 146 -0.35 -9.73 -2.62
N SER A 147 0.25 -8.69 -2.02
CA SER A 147 0.91 -8.81 -0.73
C SER A 147 -0.09 -9.00 0.41
N GLN A 148 0.33 -9.75 1.41
CA GLN A 148 -0.43 -10.05 2.62
C GLN A 148 0.56 -10.09 3.78
N HIS A 149 0.69 -8.99 4.52
CA HIS A 149 1.62 -8.88 5.65
C HIS A 149 3.07 -9.19 5.21
N GLY A 150 3.76 -10.09 5.92
CA GLY A 150 5.10 -10.57 5.54
C GLY A 150 5.14 -11.59 4.40
N ALA A 151 4.02 -11.85 3.72
CA ALA A 151 3.88 -12.84 2.65
C ALA A 151 3.07 -12.27 1.46
N GLY A 152 2.58 -13.15 0.59
CA GLY A 152 1.71 -12.76 -0.51
C GLY A 152 1.13 -13.97 -1.23
N GLN A 153 0.11 -13.71 -2.04
CA GLN A 153 -0.53 -14.70 -2.87
C GLN A 153 -0.33 -14.39 -4.34
N ASN A 154 -0.05 -15.43 -5.13
CA ASN A 154 -0.07 -15.36 -6.59
C ASN A 154 -1.34 -16.00 -7.13
N ALA A 155 -1.89 -15.41 -8.19
CA ALA A 155 -2.95 -16.01 -8.98
C ALA A 155 -2.62 -15.89 -10.47
N ALA A 156 -2.91 -16.94 -11.23
CA ALA A 156 -2.84 -16.87 -12.69
C ALA A 156 -3.80 -15.78 -13.18
N TRP A 157 -3.38 -15.02 -14.19
CA TRP A 157 -4.15 -13.89 -14.73
C TRP A 157 -5.59 -14.28 -15.03
N GLY A 158 -5.83 -15.41 -15.69
CA GLY A 158 -7.18 -15.89 -16.00
C GLY A 158 -8.05 -16.25 -14.79
N GLY A 159 -7.47 -16.43 -13.60
CA GLY A 159 -8.19 -16.75 -12.36
C GLY A 159 -8.55 -15.53 -11.50
N VAL A 160 -8.02 -14.34 -11.82
CA VAL A 160 -8.29 -13.10 -11.07
C VAL A 160 -9.57 -12.44 -11.59
N GLU A 161 -10.35 -11.81 -10.71
CA GLU A 161 -11.50 -11.00 -11.13
C GLU A 161 -11.01 -9.69 -11.75
N LYS A 162 -11.68 -9.16 -12.77
CA LYS A 162 -11.28 -7.92 -13.45
C LYS A 162 -12.48 -7.08 -13.85
N VAL A 163 -12.27 -5.77 -13.88
CA VAL A 163 -13.05 -4.81 -14.68
C VAL A 163 -12.18 -4.45 -15.88
N ASP A 164 -12.60 -4.84 -17.09
CA ASP A 164 -11.75 -4.78 -18.29
C ASP A 164 -10.38 -5.47 -18.07
N SER A 165 -9.28 -4.70 -18.10
CA SER A 165 -7.92 -5.17 -17.82
C SER A 165 -7.44 -4.88 -16.40
N HIS A 166 -8.28 -4.29 -15.55
CA HIS A 166 -7.94 -3.91 -14.19
C HIS A 166 -8.20 -5.06 -13.22
N PRO A 167 -7.19 -5.64 -12.55
CA PRO A 167 -7.43 -6.68 -11.55
C PRO A 167 -8.19 -6.10 -10.35
N VAL A 168 -9.23 -6.79 -9.93
CA VAL A 168 -10.01 -6.47 -8.74
C VAL A 168 -9.30 -7.04 -7.52
N ILE A 169 -9.02 -6.19 -6.55
CA ILE A 169 -8.31 -6.52 -5.30
C ILE A 169 -9.19 -6.09 -4.13
N TYR A 170 -9.41 -7.01 -3.20
CA TYR A 170 -10.15 -6.76 -1.97
C TYR A 170 -9.16 -6.47 -0.85
N VAL A 171 -9.29 -5.30 -0.24
CA VAL A 171 -8.37 -4.81 0.79
C VAL A 171 -8.95 -5.12 2.17
N ALA A 172 -8.17 -5.83 2.99
CA ALA A 172 -8.54 -6.14 4.36
C ALA A 172 -8.67 -4.87 5.21
N GLN A 173 -9.73 -4.81 6.02
CA GLN A 173 -9.98 -3.66 6.89
C GLN A 173 -8.85 -3.47 7.90
N GLY A 174 -8.27 -2.27 7.91
CA GLY A 174 -7.24 -1.84 8.86
C GLY A 174 -5.86 -2.44 8.62
N SER A 175 -5.76 -3.70 8.19
CA SER A 175 -4.47 -4.36 7.89
C SER A 175 -3.96 -4.15 6.48
N HIS A 176 -4.83 -3.73 5.56
CA HIS A 176 -4.55 -3.46 4.14
C HIS A 176 -4.02 -4.62 3.30
N ALA A 177 -3.91 -5.83 3.88
CA ALA A 177 -3.55 -7.03 3.14
C ALA A 177 -4.49 -7.24 1.94
N ASN A 178 -3.92 -7.68 0.81
CA ASN A 178 -4.60 -7.70 -0.48
C ASN A 178 -5.06 -9.13 -0.86
N TYR A 179 -6.32 -9.24 -1.27
CA TYR A 179 -6.96 -10.52 -1.59
C TYR A 179 -7.61 -10.51 -2.97
N PHE A 180 -7.64 -11.67 -3.63
CA PHE A 180 -8.31 -11.82 -4.92
C PHE A 180 -9.82 -12.08 -4.83
N ARG A 181 -10.36 -12.27 -3.62
CA ARG A 181 -11.79 -12.53 -3.36
C ARG A 181 -12.22 -11.91 -2.04
N SER A 182 -13.42 -11.36 -2.00
CA SER A 182 -14.13 -11.03 -0.75
C SER A 182 -14.49 -12.31 0.01
N TYR A 183 -14.66 -12.19 1.34
CA TYR A 183 -14.97 -13.30 2.24
C TYR A 183 -13.90 -14.40 2.33
N GLN A 184 -12.67 -14.11 1.93
CA GLN A 184 -11.48 -14.81 2.41
C GLN A 184 -11.04 -14.20 3.76
N GLY A 185 -11.61 -14.66 4.88
CA GLY A 185 -11.18 -14.31 6.26
C GLY A 185 -12.30 -14.58 7.29
N LYS A 186 -12.17 -15.33 8.41
CA LYS A 186 -11.07 -15.62 9.37
C LYS A 186 -10.15 -16.81 9.08
N ILE A 187 -9.30 -16.78 8.05
CA ILE A 187 -8.30 -17.86 7.85
C ILE A 187 -6.94 -17.24 7.54
N GLY A 188 -6.06 -17.28 8.55
CA GLY A 188 -4.71 -16.72 8.58
C GLY A 188 -4.32 -16.38 10.02
N ILE A 189 -3.03 -16.31 10.34
CA ILE A 189 -2.55 -16.01 11.71
C ILE A 189 -3.08 -14.65 12.20
N GLU A 190 -3.35 -13.71 11.28
CA GLU A 190 -3.62 -12.28 11.55
C GLU A 190 -5.11 -11.89 11.73
N ASN A 191 -6.07 -12.81 11.52
CA ASN A 191 -7.52 -12.58 11.69
C ASN A 191 -8.14 -11.45 10.82
N ASP A 192 -7.72 -11.31 9.57
CA ASP A 192 -8.21 -10.27 8.65
C ASP A 192 -9.73 -10.32 8.36
N ILE A 193 -10.30 -9.12 8.15
CA ILE A 193 -11.69 -8.92 7.73
C ILE A 193 -11.67 -8.39 6.29
N VAL A 194 -12.24 -9.16 5.36
CA VAL A 194 -12.23 -8.84 3.92
C VAL A 194 -13.66 -8.85 3.38
N GLY A 195 -14.25 -7.66 3.25
CA GLY A 195 -15.58 -7.43 2.70
C GLY A 195 -15.57 -6.86 1.28
N SER A 196 -16.74 -6.87 0.64
CA SER A 196 -17.02 -6.18 -0.63
C SER A 196 -18.13 -5.13 -0.48
N ASP A 197 -18.41 -4.74 0.76
CA ASP A 197 -19.54 -3.90 1.18
C ASP A 197 -19.15 -2.44 1.41
N GLY A 198 -17.88 -2.07 1.24
CA GLY A 198 -17.38 -0.71 1.33
C GLY A 198 -17.26 -0.02 -0.03
N SER A 199 -16.51 1.09 -0.05
CA SER A 199 -16.27 1.88 -1.26
C SER A 199 -15.19 1.26 -2.15
N GLY A 200 -15.33 1.50 -3.46
CA GLY A 200 -14.31 1.25 -4.48
C GLY A 200 -14.07 2.50 -5.31
#